data_AF-X0JSF0-F1
#
_entry.id   AF-X0JSF0-F1
#
_cell.length_a   1.000
_cell.length_b   1.000
_cell.length_c   1.000
_cell.angle_alpha   90.00
_cell.angle_beta   90.00
_cell.angle_gamma   90.00
#
_symmetry.space_group_name_H-M   'P 1'
#
loop_
_entity.id
_entity.type
_entity.pdbx_description
1 polymer ?
#
loop_
_entity_poly.entity_id
_entity_poly.type
_entity_poly.pdbx_seq_one_letter_code
_entity_poly.pdbx_strand_id
1 'polypeptide(L)'
;MLGGDKNVFCEKAFTTRYFPLSLYVQEIIESSRIGPLERVLAEHSLSYAGGFVDDNHIMMNPKLAGGILRGGGIYSLTWVFEVLRIVQPELSRQPPLIKSTVAKYDYTEVDAMSTILLEFSRSKADGGTDHAVTSTSLRLSNDSIAKEDDAMVPNIRIQVQYGEIQIFPPAYRPTRTRLILKNGLVVDKGWPQPGPGKGTGWYTGYRPALNPEGESHGLFWEADDAGRSIMEGRKEGSRLGLDESILIMEFMDKVRSEADIRYPYEVDTADYPLQP
;
A
#
# COMPACT_ATOMS: atom_id res chain seq x y z
N MET A 1 -9.56 6.56 20.59
CA MET A 1 -8.97 5.39 19.88
C MET A 1 -8.71 4.31 20.92
N LEU A 2 -9.26 3.10 20.77
CA LEU A 2 -9.23 2.09 21.84
C LEU A 2 -7.82 1.66 22.32
N GLY A 3 -6.77 1.85 21.52
CA GLY A 3 -5.39 1.48 21.87
C GLY A 3 -4.73 2.41 22.89
N GLY A 4 -4.84 3.72 22.70
CA GLY A 4 -4.19 4.73 23.56
C GLY A 4 -4.73 4.74 24.99
N ASP A 5 -6.05 4.63 25.14
CA ASP A 5 -6.71 4.71 26.44
C ASP A 5 -6.60 3.43 27.27
N LYS A 6 -6.32 2.28 26.62
CA LYS A 6 -6.23 0.96 27.26
C LYS A 6 -4.81 0.46 27.47
N ASN A 7 -3.79 1.24 27.11
CA ASN A 7 -2.38 0.90 27.24
C ASN A 7 -2.01 -0.43 26.52
N VAL A 8 -2.65 -0.72 25.40
CA VAL A 8 -2.44 -1.95 24.60
C VAL A 8 -1.65 -1.66 23.32
N PHE A 9 -0.94 -2.68 22.82
CA PHE A 9 -0.30 -2.62 21.51
C PHE A 9 -1.37 -2.67 20.40
N CYS A 10 -1.23 -1.80 19.41
CA CYS A 10 -2.08 -1.79 18.22
C CYS A 10 -1.24 -1.45 16.99
N GLU A 11 -1.44 -2.19 15.91
CA GLU A 11 -0.75 -1.97 14.64
C GLU A 11 -1.67 -2.34 13.48
N LYS A 12 -1.58 -1.59 12.38
CA LYS A 12 -2.19 -1.98 11.11
C LYS A 12 -1.24 -2.92 10.37
N ALA A 13 -1.67 -4.16 10.16
CA ALA A 13 -0.88 -5.17 9.47
C ALA A 13 -0.65 -4.79 7.99
N PHE A 14 0.54 -4.25 7.70
CA PHE A 14 0.99 -3.89 6.36
C PHE A 14 2.38 -4.43 6.10
N THR A 15 2.43 -5.71 5.73
CA THR A 15 3.68 -6.44 5.48
C THR A 15 4.57 -5.76 4.45
N THR A 16 3.98 -5.04 3.49
CA THR A 16 4.70 -4.27 2.48
C THR A 16 5.74 -3.32 3.08
N ARG A 17 5.51 -2.74 4.27
CA ARG A 17 6.49 -1.87 4.96
C ARG A 17 7.70 -2.62 5.54
N TYR A 18 7.58 -3.93 5.67
CA TYR A 18 8.55 -4.77 6.36
C TYR A 18 9.48 -5.53 5.41
N PHE A 19 9.16 -5.57 4.10
CA PHE A 19 10.00 -6.25 3.12
C PHE A 19 11.40 -5.61 3.00
N PRO A 20 12.46 -6.43 2.83
CA PRO A 20 13.79 -5.94 2.49
C PRO A 20 13.82 -5.07 1.22
N LEU A 21 12.90 -5.33 0.28
CA LEU A 21 12.71 -4.51 -0.90
C LEU A 21 12.35 -3.06 -0.54
N SER A 22 11.38 -2.87 0.35
CA SER A 22 10.90 -1.55 0.77
C SER A 22 11.99 -0.79 1.52
N LEU A 23 12.78 -1.48 2.35
CA LEU A 23 13.98 -0.92 2.97
C LEU A 23 15.01 -0.44 1.96
N TYR A 24 15.24 -1.21 0.89
CA TYR A 24 16.16 -0.80 -0.16
C TYR A 24 15.67 0.44 -0.91
N VAL A 25 14.36 0.54 -1.15
CA VAL A 25 13.77 1.75 -1.74
C VAL A 25 14.00 2.95 -0.81
N GLN A 26 13.77 2.78 0.50
CA GLN A 26 14.07 3.80 1.51
C GLN A 26 15.54 4.23 1.46
N GLU A 27 16.47 3.28 1.55
CA GLU A 27 17.92 3.53 1.53
C GLU A 27 18.36 4.29 0.27
N ILE A 28 17.81 3.97 -0.91
CA ILE A 28 18.13 4.69 -2.14
C ILE A 28 17.68 6.15 -2.05
N ILE A 29 16.44 6.40 -1.62
CA ILE A 29 15.88 7.75 -1.53
C ILE A 29 16.65 8.57 -0.49
N GLU A 30 16.90 8.00 0.69
CA GLU A 30 17.64 8.63 1.78
C GLU A 30 19.09 8.95 1.41
N SER A 31 19.72 8.14 0.55
CA SER A 31 21.10 8.37 0.11
C SER A 31 21.30 9.72 -0.57
N SER A 32 20.22 10.37 -1.04
CA SER A 32 20.22 11.64 -1.78
C SER A 32 21.02 11.60 -3.10
N ARG A 33 21.52 10.42 -3.51
CA ARG A 33 22.34 10.23 -4.72
C ARG A 33 21.54 10.32 -6.01
N ILE A 34 20.22 10.14 -5.91
CA ILE A 34 19.30 10.13 -7.04
C ILE A 34 18.59 11.47 -7.26
N GLY A 35 18.93 12.48 -6.44
CA GLY A 35 18.35 13.82 -6.48
C GLY A 35 16.98 13.90 -5.78
N PRO A 36 16.37 15.10 -5.72
CA PRO A 36 15.06 15.30 -5.13
C PRO A 36 14.00 14.49 -5.87
N LEU A 37 12.95 14.12 -5.12
CA LEU A 37 11.70 13.61 -5.67
C LEU A 37 11.06 14.66 -6.58
N GLU A 38 10.42 14.18 -7.65
CA GLU A 38 9.65 14.98 -8.60
C GLU A 38 8.20 14.50 -8.67
N ARG A 39 8.00 13.16 -8.70
CA ARG A 39 6.67 12.55 -8.79
C ARG A 39 6.63 11.10 -8.34
N VAL A 40 5.52 10.68 -7.75
CA VAL A 40 5.21 9.24 -7.55
C VAL A 40 3.99 8.85 -8.38
N LEU A 41 4.09 7.75 -9.12
CA LEU A 41 2.96 7.09 -9.75
C LEU A 41 2.81 5.73 -9.09
N ALA A 42 1.65 5.42 -8.52
CA ALA A 42 1.41 4.14 -7.87
C ALA A 42 0.04 3.59 -8.26
N GLU A 43 0.04 2.38 -8.80
CA GLU A 43 -1.18 1.70 -9.21
C GLU A 43 -1.25 0.32 -8.57
N HIS A 44 -2.43 -0.03 -8.08
CA HIS A 44 -2.71 -1.40 -7.74
C HIS A 44 -4.15 -1.77 -8.06
N SER A 45 -4.36 -2.52 -9.13
CA SER A 45 -5.67 -3.00 -9.56
C SER A 45 -5.77 -4.51 -9.45
N LEU A 46 -6.95 -5.00 -9.07
CA LEU A 46 -7.25 -6.42 -8.93
C LEU A 46 -8.52 -6.73 -9.71
N SER A 47 -8.44 -7.68 -10.65
CA SER A 47 -9.55 -8.02 -11.54
C SER A 47 -10.58 -8.91 -10.82
N TYR A 48 -11.34 -8.31 -9.91
CA TYR A 48 -12.50 -8.94 -9.25
C TYR A 48 -13.83 -8.62 -9.96
N ALA A 49 -13.86 -7.70 -10.93
CA ALA A 49 -15.03 -7.39 -11.75
C ALA A 49 -14.81 -7.89 -13.18
N GLY A 50 -15.71 -8.73 -13.66
CA GLY A 50 -15.61 -9.44 -14.95
C GLY A 50 -15.55 -10.97 -14.84
N GLY A 51 -15.49 -11.52 -13.63
CA GLY A 51 -15.52 -12.96 -13.35
C GLY A 51 -16.52 -13.42 -12.29
N PHE A 52 -17.29 -12.50 -11.70
CA PHE A 52 -18.24 -12.82 -10.63
C PHE A 52 -19.61 -12.24 -10.97
N VAL A 53 -20.64 -13.09 -10.87
CA VAL A 53 -22.06 -12.76 -11.05
C VAL A 53 -22.70 -12.47 -9.68
N ASP A 54 -21.92 -12.52 -8.60
CA ASP A 54 -22.41 -12.53 -7.23
C ASP A 54 -21.94 -11.30 -6.44
N ASP A 55 -22.89 -10.39 -6.21
CA ASP A 55 -22.72 -9.18 -5.39
C ASP A 55 -22.44 -9.51 -3.90
N ASN A 56 -22.52 -10.77 -3.48
CA ASN A 56 -22.12 -11.19 -2.14
C ASN A 56 -20.60 -11.26 -1.94
N HIS A 57 -19.79 -11.19 -3.00
CA HIS A 57 -18.34 -11.18 -2.85
C HIS A 57 -17.86 -10.01 -1.98
N ILE A 58 -16.90 -10.24 -1.07
CA ILE A 58 -16.46 -9.26 -0.07
C ILE A 58 -16.05 -7.91 -0.67
N MET A 59 -15.48 -7.91 -1.88
CA MET A 59 -15.07 -6.71 -2.61
C MET A 59 -16.23 -5.91 -3.21
N MET A 60 -17.40 -6.52 -3.42
CA MET A 60 -18.58 -5.86 -3.99
C MET A 60 -19.64 -5.55 -2.92
N ASN A 61 -19.56 -6.17 -1.75
CA ASN A 61 -20.61 -6.10 -0.75
C ASN A 61 -20.44 -4.90 0.20
N PRO A 62 -21.32 -3.88 0.18
CA PRO A 62 -21.22 -2.71 1.05
C PRO A 62 -21.40 -3.05 2.53
N LYS A 63 -22.10 -4.15 2.87
CA LYS A 63 -22.24 -4.63 4.25
C LYS A 63 -20.94 -5.21 4.82
N LEU A 64 -19.94 -5.43 3.98
CA LEU A 64 -18.60 -5.90 4.37
C LEU A 64 -17.52 -4.82 4.14
N ALA A 65 -17.93 -3.56 3.93
CA ALA A 65 -17.06 -2.46 3.52
C ALA A 65 -16.24 -2.80 2.26
N GLY A 66 -16.92 -3.39 1.27
CA GLY A 66 -16.39 -3.65 -0.06
C GLY A 66 -16.11 -2.37 -0.85
N GLY A 67 -15.39 -2.51 -1.96
CA GLY A 67 -14.83 -1.41 -2.75
C GLY A 67 -13.33 -1.57 -2.94
N ILE A 68 -12.82 -1.21 -4.12
CA ILE A 68 -11.39 -1.40 -4.42
C ILE A 68 -10.49 -0.42 -3.70
N LEU A 69 -10.95 0.77 -3.37
CA LEU A 69 -10.16 1.80 -2.70
C LEU A 69 -9.60 1.26 -1.38
N ARG A 70 -10.44 0.57 -0.60
CA ARG A 70 -10.04 -0.08 0.64
C ARG A 70 -9.27 -1.38 0.41
N GLY A 71 -9.73 -2.23 -0.51
CA GLY A 71 -9.12 -3.56 -0.70
C GLY A 71 -7.82 -3.57 -1.51
N GLY A 72 -7.65 -2.63 -2.44
CA GLY A 72 -6.52 -2.50 -3.35
C GLY A 72 -5.86 -1.12 -3.35
N GLY A 73 -6.66 -0.04 -3.39
CA GLY A 73 -6.16 1.35 -3.39
C GLY A 73 -5.26 1.67 -2.21
N ILE A 74 -5.50 1.03 -1.06
CA ILE A 74 -4.65 1.12 0.11
C ILE A 74 -3.17 0.82 -0.16
N TYR A 75 -2.85 -0.13 -1.05
CA TYR A 75 -1.45 -0.45 -1.36
C TYR A 75 -0.80 0.63 -2.21
N SER A 76 -1.53 1.20 -3.18
CA SER A 76 -1.03 2.33 -3.96
C SER A 76 -0.78 3.58 -3.11
N LEU A 77 -1.70 3.87 -2.17
CA LEU A 77 -1.53 4.95 -1.18
C LEU A 77 -0.35 4.67 -0.26
N THR A 78 -0.22 3.43 0.24
CA THR A 78 0.86 3.05 1.15
C THR A 78 2.24 3.33 0.54
N TRP A 79 2.45 3.05 -0.74
CA TRP A 79 3.70 3.38 -1.44
C TRP A 79 3.97 4.89 -1.54
N VAL A 80 2.93 5.68 -1.83
CA VAL A 80 3.06 7.14 -1.85
C VAL A 80 3.43 7.65 -0.46
N PHE A 81 2.71 7.25 0.58
CA PHE A 81 2.95 7.68 1.95
C PHE A 81 4.32 7.24 2.48
N GLU A 82 4.81 6.07 2.06
CA GLU A 82 6.16 5.62 2.38
C GLU A 82 7.21 6.59 1.82
N VAL A 83 7.07 6.97 0.55
CA VAL A 83 7.94 7.97 -0.07
C VAL A 83 7.83 9.32 0.63
N LEU A 84 6.61 9.78 0.93
CA LEU A 84 6.37 11.05 1.63
C LEU A 84 7.04 11.08 3.00
N ARG A 85 6.98 9.98 3.76
CA ARG A 85 7.61 9.87 5.08
C ARG A 85 9.13 10.08 5.00
N ILE A 86 9.77 9.60 3.95
CA ILE A 86 11.22 9.72 3.75
C ILE A 86 11.58 11.14 3.34
N VAL A 87 10.84 11.74 2.39
CA VAL A 87 11.18 13.04 1.82
C VAL A 87 10.66 14.23 2.63
N GLN A 88 9.92 13.98 3.72
CA GLN A 88 9.44 15.00 4.66
C GLN A 88 9.89 14.66 6.08
N PRO A 89 10.78 15.47 6.68
CA PRO A 89 11.13 15.34 8.09
C PRO A 89 9.87 15.33 8.97
N GLU A 90 9.87 14.46 9.98
CA GLU A 90 8.72 14.22 10.87
C GLU A 90 8.10 15.51 11.42
N LEU A 91 8.94 16.43 11.91
CA LEU A 91 8.51 17.72 12.49
C LEU A 91 7.90 18.70 11.47
N SER A 92 8.11 18.47 10.17
CA SER A 92 7.65 19.34 9.08
C SER A 92 6.54 18.71 8.24
N ARG A 93 6.15 17.47 8.55
CA ARG A 93 5.19 16.71 7.74
C ARG A 93 3.83 17.40 7.76
N GLN A 94 3.28 17.61 6.57
CA GLN A 94 1.93 18.14 6.41
C GLN A 94 1.09 17.13 5.62
N PRO A 95 -0.22 16.99 5.95
CA PRO A 95 -1.13 16.20 5.14
C PRO A 95 -1.15 16.74 3.69
N PRO A 96 -1.05 15.89 2.66
CA PRO A 96 -1.16 16.36 1.29
C PRO A 96 -2.58 16.84 0.98
N LEU A 97 -2.67 17.79 0.05
CA LEU A 97 -3.95 18.14 -0.58
C LEU A 97 -4.35 17.00 -1.53
N ILE A 98 -5.63 16.65 -1.54
CA ILE A 98 -6.14 15.58 -2.40
C ILE A 98 -7.20 16.10 -3.38
N LYS A 99 -7.18 15.54 -4.59
CA LYS A 99 -8.24 15.60 -5.59
C LYS A 99 -8.49 14.20 -6.11
N SER A 100 -9.74 13.79 -6.26
CA SER A 100 -10.07 12.43 -6.67
C SER A 100 -11.20 12.37 -7.68
N THR A 101 -11.22 11.29 -8.45
CA THR A 101 -12.37 10.87 -9.26
C THR A 101 -12.62 9.39 -9.01
N VAL A 102 -13.89 9.01 -8.90
CA VAL A 102 -14.31 7.65 -8.56
C VAL A 102 -15.40 7.22 -9.52
N ALA A 103 -15.28 6.02 -10.07
CA ALA A 103 -16.37 5.32 -10.74
C ALA A 103 -16.93 4.27 -9.80
N LYS A 104 -18.25 4.25 -9.65
CA LYS A 104 -18.96 3.27 -8.82
C LYS A 104 -19.12 1.95 -9.57
N TYR A 105 -19.31 0.87 -8.81
CA TYR A 105 -19.76 -0.41 -9.34
C TYR A 105 -21.28 -0.36 -9.55
N ASP A 106 -21.75 -0.74 -10.73
CA ASP A 106 -23.14 -0.47 -11.14
C ASP A 106 -24.20 -1.12 -10.25
N TYR A 107 -23.89 -2.26 -9.61
CA TYR A 107 -24.89 -3.05 -8.87
C TYR A 107 -24.98 -2.67 -7.39
N THR A 108 -23.84 -2.44 -6.73
CA THR A 108 -23.79 -2.24 -5.28
C THR A 108 -23.29 -0.85 -4.88
N GLU A 109 -22.96 0.00 -5.86
CA GLU A 109 -22.52 1.39 -5.71
C GLU A 109 -21.24 1.60 -4.86
N VAL A 110 -20.55 0.52 -4.48
CA VAL A 110 -19.19 0.60 -3.93
C VAL A 110 -18.24 1.16 -4.97
N ASP A 111 -17.08 1.66 -4.56
CA ASP A 111 -16.11 2.18 -5.51
C ASP A 111 -15.52 1.04 -6.36
N ALA A 112 -15.60 1.17 -7.70
CA ALA A 112 -15.07 0.21 -8.65
C ALA A 112 -13.72 0.64 -9.23
N MET A 113 -13.47 1.94 -9.28
CA MET A 113 -12.24 2.51 -9.78
C MET A 113 -12.04 3.88 -9.15
N SER A 114 -10.82 4.18 -8.73
CA SER A 114 -10.47 5.51 -8.26
C SER A 114 -9.14 5.96 -8.84
N THR A 115 -9.02 7.27 -9.02
CA THR A 115 -7.75 7.95 -9.33
C THR A 115 -7.65 9.16 -8.41
N ILE A 116 -6.56 9.26 -7.68
CA ILE A 116 -6.33 10.28 -6.67
C ILE A 116 -5.02 11.01 -7.01
N LEU A 117 -5.11 12.32 -7.12
CA LEU A 117 -3.97 13.22 -7.18
C LEU A 117 -3.70 13.73 -5.76
N LEU A 118 -2.47 13.53 -5.29
CA LEU A 118 -1.98 14.06 -4.03
C LEU A 118 -0.94 15.15 -4.33
N GLU A 119 -1.08 16.30 -3.69
CA GLU A 119 -0.11 17.39 -3.72
C GLU A 119 0.50 17.56 -2.33
N PHE A 120 1.81 17.54 -2.24
CA PHE A 120 2.52 17.71 -0.98
C PHE A 120 3.51 18.86 -1.08
N SER A 121 3.35 19.80 -0.15
CA SER A 121 4.18 20.99 -0.05
C SER A 121 5.37 20.75 0.88
N ARG A 122 6.59 20.93 0.38
CA ARG A 122 7.82 20.89 1.16
C ARG A 122 8.53 22.25 1.12
N SER A 123 9.58 22.40 1.93
CA SER A 123 10.42 23.57 1.84
C SER A 123 11.06 23.67 0.43
N LYS A 124 11.43 24.86 -0.02
CA LYS A 124 12.16 25.02 -1.29
C LYS A 124 13.50 24.26 -1.29
N ALA A 125 14.14 24.13 -0.13
CA ALA A 125 15.38 23.37 0.01
C ALA A 125 15.16 21.87 -0.19
N ASP A 126 13.96 21.37 0.13
CA ASP A 126 13.59 19.96 0.05
C ASP A 126 12.85 19.61 -1.26
N GLY A 127 12.88 20.50 -2.27
CA GLY A 127 12.29 20.25 -3.60
C GLY A 127 10.94 20.92 -3.85
N GLY A 128 10.37 21.65 -2.88
CA GLY A 128 9.12 22.39 -3.07
C GLY A 128 7.87 21.50 -3.18
N THR A 129 6.93 21.90 -4.04
CA THR A 129 5.66 21.20 -4.24
C THR A 129 5.81 20.10 -5.29
N ASP A 130 5.47 18.88 -4.89
CA ASP A 130 5.48 17.69 -5.73
C ASP A 130 4.09 17.05 -5.77
N HIS A 131 3.92 16.14 -6.73
CA HIS A 131 2.68 15.41 -6.90
C HIS A 131 2.86 13.89 -6.82
N ALA A 132 1.82 13.21 -6.37
CA ALA A 132 1.67 11.78 -6.54
C ALA A 132 0.33 11.48 -7.18
N VAL A 133 0.28 10.43 -8.00
CA VAL A 133 -0.96 9.90 -8.56
C VAL A 133 -1.10 8.46 -8.10
N THR A 134 -2.21 8.17 -7.43
CA THR A 134 -2.61 6.80 -7.13
C THR A 134 -3.80 6.39 -7.97
N SER A 135 -3.84 5.12 -8.39
CA SER A 135 -4.97 4.56 -9.11
C SER A 135 -5.23 3.12 -8.70
N THR A 136 -6.50 2.73 -8.79
CA THR A 136 -6.93 1.36 -8.51
C THR A 136 -8.22 1.04 -9.24
N SER A 137 -8.44 -0.23 -9.58
CA SER A 137 -9.60 -0.71 -10.34
C SER A 137 -9.96 -2.14 -9.98
N LEU A 138 -11.26 -2.44 -9.89
CA LEU A 138 -11.81 -3.80 -9.82
C LEU A 138 -11.76 -4.53 -11.16
N ARG A 139 -11.63 -3.82 -12.28
CA ARG A 139 -11.74 -4.40 -13.64
C ARG A 139 -10.40 -4.65 -14.32
N LEU A 140 -9.32 -4.15 -13.73
CA LEU A 140 -7.97 -4.30 -14.26
C LEU A 140 -7.16 -5.18 -13.32
N SER A 141 -6.19 -5.91 -13.87
CA SER A 141 -5.16 -6.55 -13.05
C SER A 141 -3.79 -6.31 -13.64
N ASN A 142 -2.96 -5.60 -12.90
CA ASN A 142 -1.54 -5.42 -13.22
C ASN A 142 -0.77 -6.74 -13.02
N ASP A 143 -1.24 -7.60 -12.12
CA ASP A 143 -0.57 -8.83 -11.72
C ASP A 143 -0.84 -9.99 -12.69
N SER A 144 -2.05 -10.06 -13.27
CA SER A 144 -2.43 -11.12 -14.21
C SER A 144 -1.68 -11.04 -15.53
N ILE A 145 -1.48 -9.82 -16.05
CA ILE A 145 -0.76 -9.58 -17.32
C ILE A 145 0.73 -9.93 -17.19
N ALA A 146 1.29 -9.81 -15.98
CA ALA A 146 2.71 -10.07 -15.73
C ALA A 146 3.10 -11.56 -15.79
N LYS A 147 2.15 -12.48 -15.56
CA LYS A 147 2.45 -13.91 -15.40
C LYS A 147 2.65 -14.68 -16.70
N GLU A 148 2.11 -14.20 -17.81
CA GLU A 148 2.01 -15.02 -19.03
C GLU A 148 3.10 -14.71 -20.08
N ASP A 149 3.66 -13.48 -20.14
CA ASP A 149 4.43 -13.04 -21.34
C ASP A 149 5.77 -12.31 -21.11
N ASP A 150 6.39 -12.34 -19.92
CA ASP A 150 7.64 -11.57 -19.60
C ASP A 150 7.55 -10.03 -19.85
N ALA A 151 6.34 -9.52 -20.11
CA ALA A 151 6.03 -8.13 -20.41
C ALA A 151 5.70 -7.33 -19.13
N MET A 152 6.31 -7.69 -18.00
CA MET A 152 5.95 -7.10 -16.71
C MET A 152 6.26 -5.59 -16.68
N VAL A 153 5.22 -4.78 -16.50
CA VAL A 153 5.31 -3.32 -16.40
C VAL A 153 5.33 -2.90 -14.92
N PRO A 154 6.19 -1.96 -14.51
CA PRO A 154 6.17 -1.47 -13.13
C PRO A 154 4.88 -0.71 -12.86
N ASN A 155 4.17 -1.08 -11.80
CA ASN A 155 2.95 -0.42 -11.36
C ASN A 155 3.22 0.65 -10.30
N ILE A 156 4.45 0.74 -9.77
CA ILE A 156 4.88 1.87 -8.95
C ILE A 156 6.18 2.44 -9.53
N ARG A 157 6.20 3.77 -9.71
CA ARG A 157 7.32 4.52 -10.28
C ARG A 157 7.57 5.74 -9.42
N ILE A 158 8.75 5.81 -8.84
CA ILE A 158 9.23 6.92 -8.01
C ILE A 158 10.22 7.70 -8.87
N GLN A 159 9.79 8.85 -9.38
CA GLN A 159 10.54 9.67 -10.32
C GLN A 159 11.29 10.76 -9.58
N VAL A 160 12.58 10.84 -9.83
CA VAL A 160 13.51 11.74 -9.13
C VAL A 160 14.38 12.48 -10.14
N GLN A 161 15.04 13.54 -9.70
CA GLN A 161 15.79 14.41 -10.60
C GLN A 161 16.83 13.67 -11.46
N TYR A 162 17.50 12.64 -10.93
CA TYR A 162 18.57 11.92 -11.64
C TYR A 162 18.20 10.50 -12.08
N GLY A 163 16.92 10.13 -12.02
CA GLY A 163 16.51 8.78 -12.39
C GLY A 163 15.08 8.40 -12.01
N GLU A 164 14.87 7.10 -11.85
CA GLU A 164 13.59 6.52 -11.47
C GLU A 164 13.81 5.18 -10.75
N ILE A 165 13.04 4.97 -9.67
CA ILE A 165 12.90 3.67 -9.03
C ILE A 165 11.59 3.06 -9.51
N GLN A 166 11.66 1.85 -10.06
CA GLN A 166 10.53 1.07 -10.52
C GLN A 166 10.32 -0.11 -9.59
N ILE A 167 9.07 -0.32 -9.16
CA ILE A 167 8.66 -1.47 -8.38
C ILE A 167 7.60 -2.22 -9.19
N PHE A 168 7.81 -3.52 -9.31
CA PHE A 168 6.99 -4.37 -10.16
C PHE A 168 5.88 -5.04 -9.35
N PRO A 169 4.75 -5.35 -10.01
CA PRO A 169 3.60 -5.97 -9.36
C PRO A 169 3.95 -7.32 -8.70
N PRO A 170 3.18 -7.73 -7.67
CA PRO A 170 2.06 -6.99 -7.08
C PRO A 170 2.49 -5.91 -6.07
N ALA A 171 1.75 -4.81 -5.99
CA ALA A 171 2.07 -3.71 -5.05
C ALA A 171 2.03 -4.12 -3.57
N TYR A 172 1.17 -5.08 -3.21
CA TYR A 172 1.06 -5.59 -1.84
C TYR A 172 2.22 -6.53 -1.46
N ARG A 173 2.91 -7.12 -2.45
CA ARG A 173 3.97 -8.10 -2.24
C ARG A 173 4.98 -8.10 -3.40
N PRO A 174 5.70 -6.99 -3.62
CA PRO A 174 6.63 -6.90 -4.73
C PRO A 174 7.87 -7.76 -4.49
N THR A 175 8.42 -8.30 -5.57
CA THR A 175 9.62 -9.16 -5.55
C THR A 175 10.70 -8.69 -6.51
N ARG A 176 10.50 -7.56 -7.19
CA ARG A 176 11.47 -7.00 -8.15
C ARG A 176 11.46 -5.49 -8.09
N THR A 177 12.65 -4.90 -8.16
CA THR A 177 12.86 -3.48 -8.36
C THR A 177 13.79 -3.24 -9.53
N ARG A 178 13.68 -2.06 -10.13
CA ARG A 178 14.66 -1.56 -11.09
C ARG A 178 14.98 -0.10 -10.81
N LEU A 179 16.23 0.21 -10.58
CA LEU A 179 16.75 1.58 -10.53
C LEU A 179 17.30 1.94 -11.91
N ILE A 180 16.88 3.08 -12.46
CA ILE A 180 17.37 3.62 -13.73
C ILE A 180 17.89 5.03 -13.48
N LEU A 181 19.18 5.28 -13.73
CA LEU A 181 19.78 6.60 -13.57
C LEU A 181 20.13 7.24 -14.91
N LYS A 182 20.11 8.58 -14.95
CA LYS A 182 20.44 9.36 -16.15
C LYS A 182 21.88 9.15 -16.65
N ASN A 183 22.78 8.68 -15.80
CA ASN A 183 24.16 8.34 -16.17
C ASN A 183 24.28 6.97 -16.89
N GLY A 184 23.16 6.29 -17.14
CA GLY A 184 23.11 4.99 -17.82
C GLY A 184 23.17 3.79 -16.88
N LEU A 185 23.34 3.99 -15.56
CA LEU A 185 23.29 2.89 -14.60
C LEU A 185 21.86 2.32 -14.52
N VAL A 186 21.74 1.01 -14.73
CA VAL A 186 20.51 0.25 -14.49
C VAL A 186 20.82 -0.87 -13.50
N VAL A 187 20.08 -0.92 -12.40
CA VAL A 187 20.17 -1.99 -11.40
C VAL A 187 18.82 -2.67 -11.31
N ASP A 188 18.73 -3.88 -11.86
CA ASP A 188 17.53 -4.73 -11.80
C ASP A 188 17.76 -5.82 -10.74
N LYS A 189 16.88 -5.90 -9.74
CA LYS A 189 17.09 -6.75 -8.57
C LYS A 189 15.85 -7.54 -8.21
N GLY A 190 16.03 -8.85 -8.06
CA GLY A 190 15.04 -9.76 -7.48
C GLY A 190 15.16 -9.83 -5.95
N TRP A 191 14.02 -10.00 -5.30
CA TRP A 191 13.86 -10.01 -3.84
C TRP A 191 13.14 -11.29 -3.43
N PRO A 192 13.88 -12.34 -3.07
CA PRO A 192 13.26 -13.58 -2.62
C PRO A 192 12.53 -13.37 -1.29
N GLN A 193 11.46 -14.14 -1.09
CA GLN A 193 10.73 -14.20 0.18
C GLN A 193 11.00 -15.55 0.83
N PRO A 194 12.06 -15.66 1.64
CA PRO A 194 12.40 -16.93 2.25
C PRO A 194 11.27 -17.39 3.18
N GLY A 195 11.05 -18.69 3.22
CA GLY A 195 10.21 -19.35 4.19
C GLY A 195 11.03 -20.24 5.13
N PRO A 196 10.36 -21.10 5.91
CA PRO A 196 11.01 -22.15 6.66
C PRO A 196 11.91 -22.98 5.73
N GLY A 197 13.11 -23.34 6.18
CA GLY A 197 14.13 -23.98 5.34
C GLY A 197 13.61 -25.24 4.63
N LYS A 198 14.17 -25.54 3.44
CA LYS A 198 13.85 -26.78 2.71
C LYS A 198 14.18 -28.01 3.56
N GLY A 199 13.34 -29.04 3.50
CA GLY A 199 13.45 -30.25 4.32
C GLY A 199 12.87 -30.13 5.74
N THR A 200 12.22 -29.01 6.08
CA THR A 200 11.54 -28.85 7.38
C THR A 200 10.14 -29.46 7.40
N GLY A 201 9.53 -29.71 6.24
CA GLY A 201 8.14 -30.13 6.10
C GLY A 201 7.13 -29.02 6.36
N TRP A 202 7.59 -27.78 6.56
CA TRP A 202 6.72 -26.62 6.82
C TRP A 202 6.48 -25.80 5.55
N TYR A 203 5.20 -25.65 5.21
CA TYR A 203 4.74 -24.88 4.07
C TYR A 203 3.95 -23.67 4.55
N THR A 204 4.12 -22.54 3.87
CA THR A 204 3.42 -21.29 4.20
C THR A 204 2.45 -20.90 3.08
N GLY A 205 1.51 -20.01 3.37
CA GLY A 205 0.58 -19.45 2.38
C GLY A 205 -0.90 -19.73 2.66
N TYR A 206 -1.74 -19.32 1.72
CA TYR A 206 -3.19 -19.38 1.87
C TYR A 206 -3.73 -20.61 1.16
N ARG A 207 -4.48 -21.44 1.88
CA ARG A 207 -5.11 -22.62 1.27
C ARG A 207 -6.09 -22.18 0.17
N PRO A 208 -6.16 -22.89 -0.97
CA PRO A 208 -5.45 -24.14 -1.29
C PRO A 208 -4.04 -23.95 -1.90
N ALA A 209 -3.62 -22.72 -2.20
CA ALA A 209 -2.37 -22.40 -2.88
C ALA A 209 -1.22 -22.10 -1.89
N LEU A 210 -0.64 -23.15 -1.31
CA LEU A 210 0.58 -23.04 -0.49
C LEU A 210 1.79 -22.68 -1.37
N ASN A 211 2.75 -21.96 -0.77
CA ASN A 211 4.04 -21.70 -1.40
C ASN A 211 4.87 -22.99 -1.49
N PRO A 212 5.85 -23.05 -2.41
CA PRO A 212 6.90 -24.07 -2.37
C PRO A 212 7.62 -24.11 -1.01
N GLU A 213 8.16 -25.28 -0.65
CA GLU A 213 8.98 -25.41 0.55
C GLU A 213 10.23 -24.52 0.45
N GLY A 214 10.57 -23.79 1.52
CA GLY A 214 11.63 -22.79 1.49
C GLY A 214 11.18 -21.37 1.13
N GLU A 215 9.92 -21.17 0.74
CA GLU A 215 9.38 -19.87 0.32
C GLU A 215 8.23 -19.41 1.24
N SER A 216 7.99 -18.10 1.27
CA SER A 216 6.86 -17.53 2.00
C SER A 216 6.18 -16.30 1.39
N HIS A 217 5.13 -15.82 2.07
CA HIS A 217 4.47 -14.56 1.77
C HIS A 217 5.13 -13.34 2.45
N GLY A 218 6.16 -13.56 3.29
CA GLY A 218 6.84 -12.48 4.00
C GLY A 218 6.13 -11.92 5.25
N LEU A 219 4.97 -12.49 5.64
CA LEU A 219 4.21 -12.05 6.82
C LEU A 219 4.99 -12.15 8.14
N PHE A 220 6.06 -12.94 8.18
CA PHE A 220 6.88 -13.09 9.38
C PHE A 220 7.67 -11.81 9.72
N TRP A 221 8.00 -10.95 8.74
CA TRP A 221 8.74 -9.72 9.04
C TRP A 221 7.92 -8.71 9.85
N GLU A 222 6.62 -8.56 9.54
CA GLU A 222 5.71 -7.73 10.36
C GLU A 222 5.46 -8.37 11.73
N ALA A 223 5.30 -9.70 11.77
CA ALA A 223 5.07 -10.42 13.03
C ALA A 223 6.28 -10.30 13.98
N ASP A 224 7.50 -10.39 13.45
CA ASP A 224 8.71 -10.19 14.23
C ASP A 224 8.84 -8.74 14.71
N ASP A 225 8.44 -7.74 13.91
CA ASP A 225 8.44 -6.34 14.35
C ASP A 225 7.42 -6.08 15.46
N ALA A 226 6.20 -6.61 15.33
CA ALA A 226 5.20 -6.54 16.38
C ALA A 226 5.71 -7.21 17.67
N GLY A 227 6.30 -8.41 17.55
CA GLY A 227 6.90 -9.13 18.67
C GLY A 227 8.00 -8.32 19.38
N ARG A 228 8.93 -7.73 18.63
CA ARG A 228 9.97 -6.84 19.19
C ARG A 228 9.37 -5.61 19.85
N SER A 229 8.40 -4.96 19.20
CA SER A 229 7.71 -3.77 19.72
C SER A 229 7.06 -4.03 21.07
N ILE A 230 6.37 -5.16 21.21
CA ILE A 230 5.74 -5.58 22.46
C ILE A 230 6.80 -5.81 23.55
N MET A 231 7.90 -6.49 23.23
CA MET A 231 9.00 -6.76 24.17
C MET A 231 9.70 -5.47 24.62
N GLU A 232 9.79 -4.47 23.74
CA GLU A 232 10.34 -3.13 24.02
C GLU A 232 9.35 -2.22 24.77
N GLY A 233 8.12 -2.67 25.01
CA GLY A 233 7.08 -1.89 25.69
C GLY A 233 6.42 -0.82 24.80
N ARG A 234 6.66 -0.83 23.49
CA ARG A 234 5.99 0.07 22.53
C ARG A 234 4.49 -0.24 22.42
N LYS A 235 3.73 0.73 21.92
CA LYS A 235 2.28 0.61 21.69
C LYS A 235 1.89 0.48 20.23
N GLU A 236 2.86 0.55 19.33
CA GLU A 236 2.72 0.42 17.89
C GLU A 236 4.03 -0.11 17.28
N GLY A 237 3.97 -0.54 16.03
CA GLY A 237 5.10 -1.07 15.26
C GLY A 237 6.17 -0.01 14.98
N SER A 238 7.36 -0.43 14.54
CA SER A 238 8.47 0.51 14.28
C SER A 238 8.36 1.27 12.96
N ARG A 239 7.57 0.76 12.00
CA ARG A 239 7.59 1.26 10.61
C ARG A 239 6.33 1.96 10.14
N LEU A 240 5.17 1.56 10.66
CA LEU A 240 3.89 2.18 10.36
C LEU A 240 3.25 2.65 11.66
N GLY A 241 3.32 3.96 11.90
CA GLY A 241 2.65 4.59 13.02
C GLY A 241 1.13 4.54 12.89
N LEU A 242 0.44 4.60 14.03
CA LEU A 242 -1.01 4.70 14.08
C LEU A 242 -1.51 6.02 13.47
N ASP A 243 -0.75 7.10 13.63
CA ASP A 243 -1.04 8.40 13.03
C ASP A 243 -1.11 8.33 11.49
N GLU A 244 -0.12 7.70 10.86
CA GLU A 244 -0.08 7.49 9.42
C GLU A 244 -1.21 6.53 8.98
N SER A 245 -1.45 5.48 9.76
CA SER A 245 -2.55 4.55 9.50
C SER A 245 -3.92 5.24 9.48
N ILE A 246 -4.16 6.15 10.44
CA ILE A 246 -5.39 6.94 10.53
C ILE A 246 -5.49 7.92 9.39
N LEU A 247 -4.42 8.67 9.11
CA LEU A 247 -4.39 9.64 8.02
C LEU A 247 -4.74 9.00 6.67
N ILE A 248 -4.19 7.81 6.39
CA ILE A 248 -4.53 7.06 5.17
C ILE A 248 -6.01 6.63 5.16
N MET A 249 -6.56 6.22 6.30
CA MET A 249 -7.99 5.84 6.40
C MET A 249 -8.90 7.05 6.22
N GLU A 250 -8.63 8.16 6.90
CA GLU A 250 -9.36 9.42 6.74
C GLU A 250 -9.35 9.91 5.29
N PHE A 251 -8.25 9.70 4.57
CA PHE A 251 -8.16 10.04 3.14
C PHE A 251 -9.04 9.15 2.27
N MET A 252 -9.04 7.84 2.50
CA MET A 252 -9.93 6.95 1.77
C MET A 252 -11.40 7.28 2.07
N ASP A 253 -11.74 7.57 3.33
CA ASP A 253 -13.09 7.98 3.72
C ASP A 253 -13.50 9.31 3.07
N LYS A 254 -12.58 10.28 3.00
CA LYS A 254 -12.81 11.53 2.30
C LYS A 254 -13.06 11.32 0.81
N VAL A 255 -12.23 10.54 0.11
CA VAL A 255 -12.41 10.23 -1.32
C VAL A 255 -13.76 9.56 -1.57
N ARG A 256 -14.10 8.57 -0.73
CA ARG A 256 -15.37 7.85 -0.81
C ARG A 256 -16.56 8.77 -0.54
N SER A 257 -16.43 9.68 0.44
CA SER A 257 -17.43 10.68 0.78
C SER A 257 -17.68 11.70 -0.33
N GLU A 258 -16.61 12.22 -0.96
CA GLU A 258 -16.70 13.16 -2.08
C GLU A 258 -17.36 12.52 -3.32
N ALA A 259 -17.27 11.19 -3.45
CA ALA A 259 -17.93 10.40 -4.49
C ALA A 259 -19.37 9.96 -4.12
N ASP A 260 -19.90 10.42 -2.99
CA ASP A 260 -21.21 10.02 -2.47
C ASP A 260 -21.37 8.50 -2.32
N ILE A 261 -20.34 7.86 -1.75
CA ILE A 261 -20.34 6.43 -1.43
C ILE A 261 -20.39 6.29 0.09
N ARG A 262 -21.37 5.53 0.58
CA ARG A 262 -21.64 5.32 2.02
C ARG A 262 -21.78 3.84 2.31
N TYR A 263 -21.32 3.42 3.49
CA TYR A 263 -21.62 2.08 3.99
C TYR A 263 -22.85 2.16 4.90
N PRO A 264 -23.53 1.03 5.17
CA PRO A 264 -24.52 0.97 6.23
C PRO A 264 -23.95 1.48 7.56
N TYR A 265 -24.79 2.11 8.39
CA TYR A 265 -24.38 2.70 9.68
C TYR A 265 -23.58 1.72 10.55
N GLU A 266 -24.02 0.47 10.63
CA GLU A 266 -23.39 -0.61 11.40
C GLU A 266 -21.93 -0.89 10.99
N VAL A 267 -21.57 -0.56 9.75
CA VAL A 267 -20.23 -0.75 9.17
C VAL A 267 -19.38 0.52 9.29
N ASP A 268 -20.00 1.69 9.23
CA ASP A 268 -19.32 3.00 9.17
C ASP A 268 -19.11 3.63 10.57
N THR A 269 -19.88 3.20 11.58
CA THR A 269 -19.83 3.80 12.92
C THR A 269 -18.58 3.41 13.71
N ALA A 270 -18.07 4.35 14.50
CA ALA A 270 -17.03 4.10 15.51
C ALA A 270 -17.64 3.76 16.89
N ASP A 271 -18.97 3.81 17.04
CA ASP A 271 -19.66 3.53 18.29
C ASP A 271 -19.69 2.02 18.58
N TYR A 272 -19.42 1.67 19.84
CA TYR A 272 -19.47 0.29 20.32
C TYR A 272 -20.02 0.23 21.76
N PRO A 273 -20.93 -0.72 22.09
CA PRO A 273 -21.54 -1.71 21.19
C PRO A 273 -22.48 -1.05 20.16
N LEU A 274 -22.71 -1.74 19.04
CA LEU A 274 -23.69 -1.30 18.04
C LEU A 274 -25.07 -1.19 18.70
N GLN A 275 -25.78 -0.08 18.45
CA GLN A 275 -27.16 0.05 18.89
C GLN A 275 -28.03 -0.94 18.09
N PRO A 276 -28.94 -1.67 18.76
CA PRO A 276 -29.79 -2.68 18.12
C PRO A 276 -30.81 -2.09 17.14
#